data_AF-A0A699ZFM9-F1
#
_entry.id   AF-A0A699ZFM9-F1
#
_cell.length_a   1.000
_cell.length_b   1.000
_cell.length_c   1.000
_cell.angle_alpha   90.00
_cell.angle_beta   90.00
_cell.angle_gamma   90.00
#
_symmetry.space_group_name_H-M   'P 1'
#
loop_
_entity.id
_entity.type
_entity.pdbx_description
1 polymer ?
#
loop_
_entity_poly.entity_id
_entity_poly.type
_entity_poly.pdbx_seq_one_letter_code
_entity_poly.pdbx_strand_id
1 'polypeptide(L)' 'MTRREASLILGLRESAPEEKIKEAHRRIMRANHPDGGGSAYLATKINEAKDMLLGKGKASRPMM' A
#
# COMPACT_ATOMS: atom_id res chain seq x y z
N MET A 1 -9.39 1.56 6.03
CA MET A 1 -8.82 0.34 5.44
C MET A 1 -8.25 -0.53 6.55
N THR A 2 -8.51 -1.84 6.52
CA THR A 2 -8.00 -2.80 7.53
C THR A 2 -6.69 -3.45 7.09
N ARG A 3 -5.95 -4.09 8.02
CA ARG A 3 -4.72 -4.84 7.66
C ARG A 3 -5.01 -5.98 6.67
N ARG A 4 -6.14 -6.66 6.82
CA ARG A 4 -6.61 -7.71 5.90
C ARG A 4 -6.88 -7.15 4.51
N GLU A 5 -7.64 -6.06 4.42
CA GLU A 5 -7.94 -5.38 3.16
C GLU A 5 -6.67 -4.89 2.45
N ALA A 6 -5.74 -4.28 3.20
CA ALA A 6 -4.44 -3.84 2.69
C ALA A 6 -3.61 -5.01 2.11
N SER A 7 -3.63 -6.16 2.79
CA SER A 7 -2.96 -7.38 2.33
C SER A 7 -3.56 -7.89 1.02
N LEU A 8 -4.90 -7.86 0.90
CA LEU A 8 -5.60 -8.24 -0.33
C LEU A 8 -5.29 -7.30 -1.49
N ILE A 9 -5.27 -5.99 -1.26
CA ILE A 9 -4.91 -4.98 -2.28
C ILE A 9 -3.49 -5.24 -2.83
N LEU A 10 -2.55 -5.62 -1.96
CA LEU A 10 -1.17 -5.93 -2.37
C LEU A 10 -0.95 -7.38 -2.82
N GLY A 11 -1.98 -8.24 -2.75
CA GLY A 11 -1.89 -9.65 -3.11
C GLY A 11 -0.96 -10.45 -2.18
N LEU A 12 -0.92 -10.10 -0.90
CA LEU A 12 -0.05 -10.68 0.11
C LEU A 12 -0.85 -11.33 1.25
N ARG A 13 -0.15 -12.13 2.06
CA ARG A 13 -0.65 -12.58 3.37
C ARG A 13 -0.44 -11.48 4.41
N GLU A 14 -1.28 -11.44 5.44
CA GLU A 14 -1.18 -10.45 6.53
C GLU A 14 0.15 -10.53 7.32
N SER A 15 0.78 -11.71 7.31
CA SER A 15 2.09 -12.00 7.90
C SER A 15 3.26 -11.81 6.94
N ALA A 16 3.05 -11.22 5.76
CA ALA A 16 4.14 -10.99 4.81
C ALA A 16 5.22 -10.07 5.42
N PRO A 17 6.51 -10.37 5.21
CA PRO A 17 7.60 -9.51 5.67
C PRO A 17 7.59 -8.17 4.93
N GLU A 18 8.15 -7.14 5.56
CA GLU A 18 8.22 -5.76 5.04
C GLU A 18 8.82 -5.69 3.63
N GLU A 19 9.83 -6.49 3.32
CA GLU A 19 10.45 -6.53 1.99
C GLU A 19 9.46 -6.93 0.90
N LYS A 20 8.64 -7.96 1.15
CA LYS A 20 7.59 -8.40 0.21
C LYS A 20 6.51 -7.35 0.05
N ILE A 21 6.17 -6.61 1.11
CA ILE A 21 5.21 -5.51 1.05
C ILE A 21 5.72 -4.41 0.10
N LYS A 22 6.99 -4.00 0.26
CA LYS A 22 7.62 -2.98 -0.60
C LYS A 22 7.72 -3.44 -2.04
N GLU A 23 8.07 -4.70 -2.28
CA GLU A 23 8.16 -5.26 -3.62
C GLU A 23 6.79 -5.31 -4.32
N ALA A 24 5.77 -5.85 -3.63
CA ALA A 24 4.41 -5.92 -4.16
C ALA A 24 3.85 -4.53 -4.46
N HIS A 25 4.07 -3.57 -3.56
CA HIS A 25 3.71 -2.16 -3.77
C HIS A 25 4.34 -1.60 -5.04
N ARG A 26 5.66 -1.71 -5.22
CA ARG A 26 6.34 -1.20 -6.44
C ARG A 26 5.81 -1.85 -7.72
N ARG A 27 5.53 -3.15 -7.68
CA ARG A 27 5.01 -3.89 -8.85
C ARG A 27 3.61 -3.40 -9.23
N ILE A 28 2.70 -3.35 -8.25
CA ILE A 28 1.30 -2.98 -8.49
C ILE A 28 1.16 -1.49 -8.79
N MET A 29 1.92 -0.63 -8.11
CA MET A 29 1.92 0.81 -8.33
C MET A 29 2.38 1.16 -9.75
N ARG A 30 3.46 0.52 -10.27
CA ARG A 30 3.89 0.76 -11.66
C ARG A 30 2.81 0.40 -12.68
N ALA A 31 2.08 -0.69 -12.45
CA ALA A 31 1.00 -1.10 -13.35
C ALA A 31 -0.24 -0.19 -13.28
N ASN A 32 -0.44 0.53 -12.17
CA ASN A 32 -1.62 1.37 -11.91
C ASN A 32 -1.28 2.86 -11.83
N HIS A 33 -0.07 3.26 -12.21
CA HIS A 33 0.38 4.64 -12.05
C HIS A 33 -0.41 5.57 -12.98
N PRO A 34 -0.89 6.73 -12.50
CA PRO A 34 -1.66 7.68 -13.32
C PRO A 34 -0.93 8.11 -14.59
N ASP A 35 0.38 8.37 -14.49
CA ASP A 35 1.22 8.75 -15.63
C ASP A 35 1.27 7.68 -16.75
N GLY A 36 0.97 6.43 -16.43
CA GLY A 36 0.87 5.33 -17.39
C GLY A 36 -0.56 5.05 -17.87
N GLY A 37 -1.51 5.96 -17.63
CA GLY A 37 -2.94 5.74 -17.90
C GLY A 37 -3.67 4.97 -16.81
N GLY A 38 -3.04 4.77 -15.65
CA GLY A 38 -3.67 4.18 -14.48
C GLY A 38 -4.61 5.14 -13.76
N SER A 39 -5.29 4.65 -12.71
CA SER A 39 -6.24 5.46 -11.94
C SER A 39 -5.57 6.09 -10.72
N ALA A 40 -5.72 7.41 -10.56
CA ALA A 40 -5.30 8.14 -9.36
C ALA A 40 -5.96 7.58 -8.09
N TYR A 41 -7.21 7.12 -8.19
CA TYR A 41 -7.91 6.48 -7.08
C TYR A 41 -7.25 5.14 -6.70
N LEU A 42 -6.94 4.29 -7.68
CA LEU A 42 -6.27 3.01 -7.42
C LEU A 42 -4.87 3.21 -6.85
N ALA A 43 -4.09 4.13 -7.42
CA ALA A 43 -2.79 4.53 -6.89
C ALA A 43 -2.86 4.96 -5.41
N THR A 44 -3.89 5.73 -5.05
CA THR A 44 -4.14 6.13 -3.66
C THR A 44 -4.40 4.93 -2.77
N LYS A 45 -5.26 3.99 -3.19
CA LYS A 45 -5.55 2.75 -2.45
C LYS A 45 -4.34 1.83 -2.29
N ILE A 46 -3.50 1.73 -3.30
CA ILE A 46 -2.24 0.96 -3.25
C ILE A 46 -1.27 1.59 -2.24
N ASN A 47 -1.19 2.92 -2.18
CA ASN A 47 -0.36 3.63 -1.20
C ASN A 47 -0.90 3.46 0.22
N GLU A 48 -2.21 3.64 0.43
CA GLU A 48 -2.88 3.39 1.71
C GLU A 48 -2.56 1.97 2.20
N ALA A 49 -2.70 0.96 1.33
CA ALA A 49 -2.40 -0.45 1.62
C ALA A 49 -0.99 -0.66 2.16
N LYS A 50 0.02 -0.13 1.46
CA LYS A 50 1.42 -0.20 1.90
C LYS A 50 1.60 0.46 3.27
N ASP A 51 1.05 1.66 3.47
CA ASP A 51 1.23 2.41 4.71
C ASP A 51 0.58 1.73 5.91
N MET A 52 -0.56 1.05 5.72
CA MET A 52 -1.22 0.27 6.77
C MET A 52 -0.43 -0.98 7.15
N LEU A 53 0.16 -1.70 6.19
CA LEU A 53 0.93 -2.90 6.49
C LEU A 53 2.29 -2.58 7.13
N LEU A 54 2.88 -1.44 6.79
CA LEU A 54 4.15 -0.98 7.35
C LEU A 54 3.98 -0.14 8.64
N GLY A 55 2.75 0.06 9.12
CA GLY A 55 2.47 0.88 10.30
C GLY A 55 2.82 2.36 10.14
N LYS A 56 2.98 2.84 8.90
CA LYS A 56 3.28 4.25 8.59
C LYS A 56 2.02 5.10 8.41
N GLY A 57 0.84 4.47 8.35
CA GLY A 57 -0.44 5.14 8.36
C GLY A 57 -0.86 5.55 9.77
N LYS A 58 -0.73 6.84 10.09
CA LYS A 58 -1.22 7.56 11.29
C LYS A 58 -0.33 7.60 12.55
N ALA A 59 0.78 6.87 12.65
CA ALA A 59 1.68 6.95 13.82
C ALA A 59 2.76 8.05 13.73
N SER A 60 2.85 8.76 12.61
CA SER A 60 3.88 9.79 12.34
C SER A 60 3.34 11.22 12.27
N ARG A 61 2.12 11.48 12.78
CA ARG A 61 1.74 12.85 13.15
C ARG A 61 2.28 13.10 14.56
N PRO A 62 3.26 14.01 14.77
CA PRO A 62 3.54 14.46 16.12
C PRO A 62 2.24 15.09 16.63
N MET A 63 1.75 14.63 17.78
CA MET A 63 0.85 15.43 18.59
C MET A 63 1.62 16.70 18.94
N MET A 64 1.32 17.79 18.25
CA MET A 64 1.54 19.14 18.77
C MET A 64 0.37 19.48 19.68
#